data_AF-A0A4R1UIX3-F1
#
_entry.id   AF-A0A4R1UIX3-F1
#
_cell.length_a   1.000
_cell.length_b   1.000
_cell.length_c   1.000
_cell.angle_alpha   90.00
_cell.angle_beta   90.00
_cell.angle_gamma   90.00
#
_symmetry.space_group_name_H-M   'P 1'
#
loop_
_entity.id
_entity.type
_entity.pdbx_description
1 polymer ?
#
loop_
_entity_poly.entity_id
_entity_poly.type
_entity_poly.pdbx_seq_one_letter_code
_entity_poly.pdbx_strand_id
1 'polypeptide(L)'
;QTQDGVLTITPAPLTVTGGRYSKIYGEMDPLFSYAVEGLRNGDAAAAVLAGAISRTAGENVGNYAIGQGTLGLTSANYILRYVDGNLAITPALLHVTALDATKVYGTSDPALGFTVDGLKFTDTAASVLSGALARDPGEDVETYAIRLGSLGLISANYTLGFTSADFTITPAPLLVTGGTFSKVYGTPDPRFTYTVDGLRNGDTAGAVLNGALDREPGEDVGNYAVQQGSLGLATRNYVLTYVDGVLGITRARLIVTADPNGKVVGEPDPLLTYRVDGLKNGDGIDVVTGQLLRDPGEDIGTFPIRQGNLSLLSGNYELQFVEGLFTIVQRPSGLDTLTAQSYDPWRIDYIQRGRDPDTPGDAVYRTTRYENPYIPDPLMRSYSLGYVMIEKGAASTDWRAVDNDRTGQHADRRPEGAPPCAAASLTDAVACQAQGFLTDYWTTRR
;
A
#
# COMPACT_ATOMS: atom_id res chain seq x y z
N GLN A 1 113.71 66.77 -46.91
CA GLN A 1 113.48 65.38 -46.46
C GLN A 1 111.97 65.20 -46.40
N THR A 2 111.41 64.24 -47.12
CA THR A 2 110.05 63.76 -46.83
C THR A 2 110.15 62.78 -45.67
N GLN A 3 109.33 62.95 -44.65
CA GLN A 3 109.18 61.99 -43.57
C GLN A 3 107.91 61.19 -43.87
N ASP A 4 108.05 59.89 -44.06
CA ASP A 4 106.91 59.02 -44.35
C ASP A 4 106.05 58.88 -43.08
N GLY A 5 104.81 59.36 -43.15
CA GLY A 5 103.84 59.22 -42.08
C GLY A 5 103.14 57.86 -42.13
N VAL A 6 103.01 57.19 -40.99
CA VAL A 6 102.24 55.94 -40.89
C VAL A 6 100.76 56.27 -40.73
N LEU A 7 99.94 55.89 -41.71
CA LEU A 7 98.48 55.90 -41.59
C LEU A 7 98.02 54.57 -40.95
N THR A 8 97.50 54.65 -39.74
CA THR A 8 96.85 53.51 -39.07
C THR A 8 95.34 53.59 -39.26
N ILE A 9 94.74 52.56 -39.86
CA ILE A 9 93.27 52.41 -39.96
C ILE A 9 92.84 51.42 -38.87
N THR A 10 91.97 51.86 -37.96
CA THR A 10 91.38 51.00 -36.93
C THR A 10 90.11 50.32 -37.46
N PRO A 11 89.89 49.02 -37.17
CA PRO A 11 88.65 48.33 -37.53
C PRO A 11 87.39 49.02 -37.00
N ALA A 12 86.31 49.04 -37.79
CA ALA A 12 85.04 49.64 -37.42
C ALA A 12 84.20 48.70 -36.52
N PRO A 13 83.44 49.21 -35.54
CA PRO A 13 82.53 48.37 -34.78
C PRO A 13 81.36 47.87 -35.66
N LEU A 14 81.13 46.57 -35.65
CA LEU A 14 79.98 45.91 -36.30
C LEU A 14 79.13 45.26 -35.21
N THR A 15 77.86 45.66 -35.09
CA THR A 15 76.89 44.99 -34.21
C THR A 15 76.06 44.02 -35.02
N VAL A 16 75.90 42.80 -34.51
CA VAL A 16 74.93 41.82 -35.02
C VAL A 16 73.94 41.51 -33.91
N THR A 17 72.65 41.58 -34.20
CA THR A 17 71.58 41.36 -33.21
C THR A 17 70.68 40.22 -33.67
N GLY A 18 70.60 39.14 -32.90
CA GLY A 18 69.73 38.00 -33.18
C GLY A 18 68.24 38.34 -33.02
N GLY A 19 67.39 37.75 -33.86
CA GLY A 19 65.94 37.94 -33.79
C GLY A 19 65.28 37.36 -32.54
N ARG A 20 64.01 37.76 -32.30
CA ARG A 20 63.16 37.20 -31.24
C ARG A 20 62.02 36.42 -31.87
N TYR A 21 61.81 35.20 -31.39
CA TYR A 21 60.89 34.21 -31.95
C TYR A 21 60.14 33.48 -30.85
N SER A 22 59.05 32.82 -31.23
CA SER A 22 58.34 31.88 -30.37
C SER A 22 57.89 30.65 -31.17
N LYS A 23 57.69 29.54 -30.46
CA LYS A 23 57.01 28.34 -30.96
C LYS A 23 56.20 27.67 -29.85
N ILE A 24 55.30 26.79 -30.22
CA ILE A 24 54.57 25.93 -29.26
C ILE A 24 55.41 24.66 -29.01
N TYR A 25 55.30 24.09 -27.81
CA TYR A 25 55.91 22.80 -27.48
C TYR A 25 55.54 21.72 -28.50
N GLY A 26 56.53 20.96 -28.97
CA GLY A 26 56.34 19.96 -30.03
C GLY A 26 56.45 20.48 -31.47
N GLU A 27 56.43 21.80 -31.70
CA GLU A 27 56.54 22.37 -33.05
C GLU A 27 58.01 22.58 -33.47
N MET A 28 58.23 22.66 -34.79
CA MET A 28 59.55 22.93 -35.37
C MET A 28 60.04 24.35 -35.06
N ASP A 29 61.36 24.53 -35.07
CA ASP A 29 61.96 25.85 -34.92
C ASP A 29 61.64 26.74 -36.13
N PRO A 30 61.30 28.03 -35.90
CA PRO A 30 61.19 29.00 -36.99
C PRO A 30 62.58 29.32 -37.57
N LEU A 31 62.61 29.80 -38.81
CA LEU A 31 63.87 30.24 -39.44
C LEU A 31 64.44 31.46 -38.71
N PHE A 32 65.58 31.28 -38.03
CA PHE A 32 66.26 32.37 -37.34
C PHE A 32 66.97 33.31 -38.31
N SER A 33 66.91 34.62 -38.01
CA SER A 33 67.66 35.67 -38.69
C SER A 33 68.30 36.62 -37.69
N TYR A 34 69.17 37.49 -38.20
CA TYR A 34 69.87 38.53 -37.44
C TYR A 34 69.91 39.84 -38.23
N ALA A 35 69.93 40.96 -37.52
CA ALA A 35 70.18 42.28 -38.09
C ALA A 35 71.67 42.63 -37.98
N VAL A 36 72.20 43.43 -38.92
CA VAL A 36 73.61 43.86 -38.95
C VAL A 36 73.67 45.38 -39.04
N GLU A 37 74.42 46.01 -38.13
CA GLU A 37 74.60 47.46 -38.04
C GLU A 37 76.10 47.81 -37.98
N GLY A 38 76.49 48.92 -38.59
CA GLY A 38 77.87 49.44 -38.55
C GLY A 38 78.71 49.18 -39.80
N LEU A 39 78.16 48.51 -40.83
CA LEU A 39 78.76 48.35 -42.16
C LEU A 39 79.19 49.72 -42.73
N ARG A 40 80.34 49.75 -43.43
CA ARG A 40 80.97 50.94 -44.01
C ARG A 40 81.20 50.76 -45.50
N ASN A 41 81.42 51.87 -46.20
CA ASN A 41 81.89 51.92 -47.60
C ASN A 41 81.03 51.14 -48.64
N GLY A 42 79.78 50.79 -48.29
CA GLY A 42 78.91 49.98 -49.15
C GLY A 42 79.05 48.47 -48.97
N ASP A 43 79.79 48.00 -47.97
CA ASP A 43 79.95 46.57 -47.65
C ASP A 43 78.58 45.92 -47.37
N ALA A 44 78.38 44.71 -47.91
CA ALA A 44 77.22 43.87 -47.62
C ALA A 44 77.53 42.88 -46.48
N ALA A 45 76.55 42.56 -45.64
CA ALA A 45 76.72 41.63 -44.52
C ALA A 45 77.34 40.28 -44.93
N ALA A 46 76.87 39.69 -46.03
CA ALA A 46 77.37 38.41 -46.55
C ALA A 46 78.80 38.47 -47.14
N ALA A 47 79.38 39.65 -47.33
CA ALA A 47 80.78 39.81 -47.74
C ALA A 47 81.75 39.84 -46.54
N VAL A 48 81.25 40.19 -45.35
CA VAL A 48 82.08 40.41 -44.14
C VAL A 48 81.77 39.44 -43.00
N LEU A 49 80.70 38.64 -43.10
CA LEU A 49 80.30 37.61 -42.14
C LEU A 49 80.13 36.25 -42.84
N ALA A 50 80.55 35.17 -42.17
CA ALA A 50 80.28 33.78 -42.56
C ALA A 50 80.01 32.90 -41.34
N GLY A 51 79.43 31.71 -41.54
CA GLY A 51 78.93 30.86 -40.47
C GLY A 51 77.45 31.08 -40.18
N ALA A 52 76.96 30.57 -39.06
CA ALA A 52 75.53 30.61 -38.71
C ALA A 52 75.31 30.90 -37.21
N ILE A 53 74.23 31.62 -36.91
CA ILE A 53 73.70 31.75 -35.55
C ILE A 53 73.08 30.42 -35.09
N SER A 54 73.11 30.16 -33.79
CA SER A 54 72.59 28.91 -33.22
C SER A 54 72.00 29.15 -31.84
N ARG A 55 70.87 28.51 -31.53
CA ARG A 55 70.25 28.61 -30.21
C ARG A 55 70.81 27.63 -29.18
N THR A 56 70.57 27.93 -27.91
CA THR A 56 70.71 26.97 -26.81
C THR A 56 69.80 25.74 -27.06
N ALA A 57 70.34 24.55 -26.82
CA ALA A 57 69.62 23.29 -26.98
C ALA A 57 68.56 23.05 -25.89
N GLY A 58 67.53 22.28 -26.24
CA GLY A 58 66.41 21.93 -25.37
C GLY A 58 65.07 22.25 -26.02
N GLU A 59 64.01 21.55 -25.59
CA GLU A 59 62.66 21.64 -26.19
C GLU A 59 61.55 21.97 -25.19
N ASN A 60 61.82 21.95 -23.88
CA ASN A 60 60.81 22.23 -22.87
C ASN A 60 60.35 23.70 -22.92
N VAL A 61 59.20 23.99 -22.32
CA VAL A 61 58.71 25.37 -22.17
C VAL A 61 59.74 26.22 -21.43
N GLY A 62 60.10 27.36 -22.02
CA GLY A 62 61.22 28.18 -21.56
C GLY A 62 61.73 29.17 -22.60
N ASN A 63 62.83 29.84 -22.27
CA ASN A 63 63.52 30.80 -23.15
C ASN A 63 64.91 30.27 -23.50
N TYR A 64 65.24 30.30 -24.78
CA TYR A 64 66.49 29.78 -25.34
C TYR A 64 67.19 30.90 -26.12
N ALA A 65 68.37 31.32 -25.64
CA ALA A 65 69.15 32.35 -26.29
C ALA A 65 69.56 31.91 -27.72
N ILE A 66 69.46 32.83 -28.68
CA ILE A 66 69.93 32.63 -30.06
C ILE A 66 71.29 33.31 -30.19
N GLY A 67 72.32 32.57 -29.80
CA GLY A 67 73.69 33.03 -29.73
C GLY A 67 74.41 33.09 -31.08
N GLN A 68 75.60 33.67 -31.06
CA GLN A 68 76.43 33.91 -32.25
C GLN A 68 76.75 32.62 -33.03
N GLY A 69 76.82 31.47 -32.36
CA GLY A 69 77.10 30.18 -32.99
C GLY A 69 78.47 30.16 -33.66
N THR A 70 78.50 29.80 -34.95
CA THR A 70 79.71 29.84 -35.78
C THR A 70 79.84 31.13 -36.59
N LEU A 71 78.90 32.08 -36.44
CA LEU A 71 78.94 33.35 -37.15
C LEU A 71 80.19 34.15 -36.75
N GLY A 72 81.02 34.51 -37.71
CA GLY A 72 82.26 35.25 -37.49
C GLY A 72 82.61 36.16 -38.66
N LEU A 73 83.54 37.08 -38.42
CA LEU A 73 84.03 37.98 -39.46
C LEU A 73 84.94 37.25 -40.45
N THR A 74 84.73 37.52 -41.74
CA THR A 74 85.65 37.15 -42.83
C THR A 74 86.64 38.27 -43.17
N SER A 75 86.47 39.45 -42.58
CA SER A 75 87.27 40.66 -42.84
C SER A 75 87.87 41.23 -41.57
N ALA A 76 89.14 41.63 -41.64
CA ALA A 76 89.85 42.32 -40.56
C ALA A 76 89.42 43.80 -40.38
N ASN A 77 88.56 44.31 -41.27
CA ASN A 77 88.12 45.71 -41.25
C ASN A 77 87.11 46.03 -40.12
N TYR A 78 86.65 45.02 -39.38
CA TYR A 78 85.61 45.17 -38.36
C TYR A 78 85.98 44.51 -37.02
N ILE A 79 85.35 44.98 -35.94
CA ILE A 79 85.28 44.31 -34.63
C ILE A 79 83.82 43.93 -34.39
N LEU A 80 83.55 42.63 -34.26
CA LEU A 80 82.20 42.10 -34.10
C LEU A 80 81.76 42.14 -32.63
N ARG A 81 80.57 42.69 -32.41
CA ARG A 81 79.80 42.56 -31.17
C ARG A 81 78.46 41.88 -31.49
N TYR A 82 78.29 40.65 -31.05
CA TYR A 82 77.00 39.96 -31.16
C TYR A 82 76.11 40.28 -29.95
N VAL A 83 74.80 40.36 -30.18
CA VAL A 83 73.74 40.53 -29.17
C VAL A 83 72.73 39.41 -29.36
N ASP A 84 72.54 38.60 -28.32
CA ASP A 84 71.72 37.40 -28.39
C ASP A 84 70.25 37.66 -28.72
N GLY A 85 69.73 36.87 -29.64
CA GLY A 85 68.30 36.71 -29.87
C GLY A 85 67.66 35.79 -28.84
N ASN A 86 66.38 35.46 -29.01
CA ASN A 86 65.68 34.52 -28.12
C ASN A 86 64.58 33.74 -28.84
N LEU A 87 64.50 32.43 -28.58
CA LEU A 87 63.33 31.60 -28.87
C LEU A 87 62.58 31.32 -27.56
N ALA A 88 61.31 31.72 -27.50
CA ALA A 88 60.39 31.35 -26.43
C ALA A 88 59.57 30.11 -26.83
N ILE A 89 59.69 29.02 -26.09
CA ILE A 89 58.82 27.84 -26.25
C ILE A 89 57.64 27.99 -25.28
N THR A 90 56.42 28.02 -25.81
CA THR A 90 55.18 28.14 -25.03
C THR A 90 54.45 26.80 -24.92
N PRO A 91 53.63 26.57 -23.88
CA PRO A 91 52.96 25.28 -23.69
C PRO A 91 52.05 24.88 -24.85
N ALA A 92 51.95 23.57 -25.11
CA ALA A 92 50.94 23.01 -26.01
C ALA A 92 49.62 22.79 -25.28
N LEU A 93 48.49 22.82 -25.99
CA LEU A 93 47.22 22.39 -25.40
C LEU A 93 47.19 20.87 -25.30
N LEU A 94 47.00 20.34 -24.10
CA LEU A 94 46.62 18.96 -23.83
C LEU A 94 45.12 18.94 -23.52
N HIS A 95 44.33 18.15 -24.25
CA HIS A 95 42.88 18.11 -24.05
C HIS A 95 42.46 16.76 -23.46
N VAL A 96 41.80 16.79 -22.29
CA VAL A 96 41.26 15.61 -21.62
C VAL A 96 39.75 15.56 -21.81
N THR A 97 39.25 14.44 -22.33
CA THR A 97 37.81 14.19 -22.47
C THR A 97 37.43 13.03 -21.56
N ALA A 98 36.57 13.29 -20.58
CA ALA A 98 36.02 12.22 -19.73
C ALA A 98 35.19 11.24 -20.58
N LEU A 99 35.05 10.00 -20.10
CA LEU A 99 34.16 8.99 -20.68
C LEU A 99 32.92 8.83 -19.80
N ASP A 100 31.76 8.64 -20.43
CA ASP A 100 30.52 8.36 -19.72
C ASP A 100 30.65 7.11 -18.85
N ALA A 101 30.01 7.13 -17.69
CA ALA A 101 29.97 6.02 -16.75
C ALA A 101 28.55 5.79 -16.22
N THR A 102 28.29 4.58 -15.74
CA THR A 102 26.98 4.23 -15.18
C THR A 102 27.13 3.27 -14.01
N LYS A 103 26.15 3.31 -13.10
CA LYS A 103 25.99 2.30 -12.05
C LYS A 103 24.52 2.04 -11.74
N VAL A 104 24.27 1.02 -10.93
CA VAL A 104 22.94 0.76 -10.34
C VAL A 104 22.88 1.44 -8.98
N TYR A 105 21.70 1.91 -8.58
CA TYR A 105 21.48 2.56 -7.29
C TYR A 105 22.04 1.74 -6.13
N GLY A 106 22.85 2.37 -5.28
CA GLY A 106 23.48 1.73 -4.12
C GLY A 106 24.50 0.64 -4.47
N THR A 107 25.07 0.62 -5.67
CA THR A 107 26.37 -0.03 -5.93
C THR A 107 27.51 0.97 -5.80
N SER A 108 28.74 0.48 -5.64
CA SER A 108 29.94 1.33 -5.71
C SER A 108 30.09 2.00 -7.08
N ASP A 109 30.72 3.16 -7.10
CA ASP A 109 31.09 3.82 -8.35
C ASP A 109 32.13 2.99 -9.12
N PRO A 110 32.04 2.87 -10.46
CA PRO A 110 33.11 2.34 -11.29
C PRO A 110 34.31 3.32 -11.35
N ALA A 111 35.46 2.82 -11.81
CA ALA A 111 36.59 3.68 -12.13
C ALA A 111 36.24 4.60 -13.32
N LEU A 112 36.47 5.91 -13.16
CA LEU A 112 36.18 6.91 -14.20
C LEU A 112 37.31 6.96 -15.24
N GLY A 113 36.95 6.82 -16.51
CA GLY A 113 37.89 6.84 -17.64
C GLY A 113 37.97 8.19 -18.34
N PHE A 114 39.05 8.40 -19.09
CA PHE A 114 39.21 9.56 -19.98
C PHE A 114 40.12 9.22 -21.17
N THR A 115 40.02 10.02 -22.22
CA THR A 115 40.98 10.09 -23.33
C THR A 115 41.80 11.38 -23.25
N VAL A 116 42.97 11.37 -23.91
CA VAL A 116 43.89 12.52 -23.95
C VAL A 116 44.30 12.76 -25.40
N ASP A 117 44.16 14.00 -25.86
CA ASP A 117 44.64 14.48 -27.15
C ASP A 117 45.68 15.60 -26.97
N GLY A 118 46.51 15.86 -27.98
CA GLY A 118 47.50 16.93 -27.98
C GLY A 118 48.88 16.58 -27.39
N LEU A 119 49.11 15.32 -26.99
CA LEU A 119 50.44 14.84 -26.57
C LEU A 119 51.49 15.08 -27.69
N LYS A 120 52.70 15.49 -27.30
CA LYS A 120 53.82 15.79 -28.20
C LYS A 120 54.99 14.84 -27.96
N PHE A 121 55.87 14.72 -28.96
CA PHE A 121 57.06 13.87 -28.94
C PHE A 121 56.75 12.42 -28.48
N THR A 122 57.32 12.00 -27.35
CA THR A 122 57.12 10.67 -26.74
C THR A 122 56.40 10.76 -25.39
N ASP A 123 55.71 11.87 -25.11
CA ASP A 123 54.95 12.01 -23.88
C ASP A 123 53.76 11.04 -23.83
N THR A 124 53.40 10.64 -22.62
CA THR A 124 52.25 9.78 -22.34
C THR A 124 51.35 10.47 -21.33
N ALA A 125 50.07 10.10 -21.26
CA ALA A 125 49.16 10.64 -20.24
C ALA A 125 49.74 10.50 -18.82
N ALA A 126 50.39 9.37 -18.50
CA ALA A 126 50.99 9.11 -17.20
C ALA A 126 52.29 9.90 -16.92
N SER A 127 52.97 10.46 -17.94
CA SER A 127 54.15 11.32 -17.75
C SER A 127 53.80 12.81 -17.63
N VAL A 128 52.57 13.21 -17.97
CA VAL A 128 52.16 14.63 -17.98
C VAL A 128 50.94 14.95 -17.10
N LEU A 129 50.15 13.95 -16.69
CA LEU A 129 49.00 14.08 -15.77
C LEU A 129 49.19 13.23 -14.50
N SER A 130 48.59 13.67 -13.40
CA SER A 130 48.41 12.88 -12.17
C SER A 130 47.08 13.21 -11.49
N GLY A 131 46.61 12.36 -10.57
CA GLY A 131 45.30 12.49 -9.93
C GLY A 131 44.20 11.68 -10.65
N ALA A 132 42.94 11.98 -10.38
CA ALA A 132 41.80 11.27 -10.93
C ALA A 132 40.59 12.19 -11.16
N LEU A 133 39.74 11.82 -12.12
CA LEU A 133 38.43 12.44 -12.29
C LEU A 133 37.54 12.23 -11.06
N ALA A 134 36.55 13.09 -10.89
CA ALA A 134 35.51 12.96 -9.86
C ALA A 134 34.15 13.37 -10.44
N ARG A 135 33.08 12.67 -10.07
CA ARG A 135 31.71 13.06 -10.42
C ARG A 135 31.13 14.05 -9.40
N ASP A 136 30.05 14.72 -9.78
CA ASP A 136 29.22 15.47 -8.84
C ASP A 136 28.61 14.57 -7.74
N PRO A 137 28.45 15.11 -6.52
CA PRO A 137 27.92 14.37 -5.38
C PRO A 137 26.41 14.13 -5.51
N GLY A 138 25.96 13.04 -4.90
CA GLY A 138 24.58 12.55 -4.93
C GLY A 138 24.55 11.06 -5.17
N GLU A 139 23.42 10.41 -4.90
CA GLU A 139 23.30 8.96 -4.99
C GLU A 139 21.95 8.48 -5.53
N ASP A 140 20.95 9.37 -5.65
CA ASP A 140 19.65 9.07 -6.25
C ASP A 140 19.76 8.79 -7.75
N VAL A 141 18.73 8.15 -8.32
CA VAL A 141 18.65 7.88 -9.76
C VAL A 141 18.51 9.18 -10.54
N GLU A 142 19.63 9.64 -11.09
CA GLU A 142 19.79 10.85 -11.91
C GLU A 142 21.11 10.76 -12.70
N THR A 143 21.39 11.79 -13.51
CA THR A 143 22.67 11.97 -14.19
C THR A 143 23.48 13.06 -13.49
N TYR A 144 24.75 12.77 -13.21
CA TYR A 144 25.71 13.62 -12.51
C TYR A 144 26.89 13.94 -13.44
N ALA A 145 27.39 15.18 -13.44
CA ALA A 145 28.51 15.52 -14.32
C ALA A 145 29.83 14.91 -13.82
N ILE A 146 30.61 14.31 -14.71
CA ILE A 146 32.01 13.94 -14.48
C ILE A 146 32.88 15.18 -14.69
N ARG A 147 33.60 15.56 -13.63
CA ARG A 147 34.50 16.71 -13.58
C ARG A 147 35.96 16.25 -13.50
N LEU A 148 36.85 17.22 -13.75
CA LEU A 148 38.28 17.03 -13.70
C LEU A 148 38.79 16.47 -12.35
N GLY A 149 38.11 16.76 -11.25
CA GLY A 149 38.45 16.20 -9.93
C GLY A 149 39.82 16.67 -9.44
N SER A 150 40.69 15.72 -9.12
CA SER A 150 42.10 15.97 -8.78
C SER A 150 43.06 15.77 -9.96
N LEU A 151 42.55 15.39 -11.14
CA LEU A 151 43.37 15.19 -12.33
C LEU A 151 43.97 16.52 -12.79
N GLY A 152 45.29 16.60 -12.87
CA GLY A 152 45.99 17.82 -13.20
C GLY A 152 47.35 17.57 -13.84
N LEU A 153 47.87 18.59 -14.52
CA LEU A 153 49.18 18.55 -15.16
C LEU A 153 50.30 18.48 -14.12
N ILE A 154 51.27 17.59 -14.36
CA ILE A 154 52.56 17.54 -13.68
C ILE A 154 53.71 18.04 -14.57
N SER A 155 53.43 18.32 -15.85
CA SER A 155 54.38 18.89 -16.80
C SER A 155 54.03 20.34 -17.14
N ALA A 156 55.01 21.24 -17.05
CA ALA A 156 54.87 22.64 -17.46
C ALA A 156 54.86 22.83 -18.99
N ASN A 157 55.06 21.75 -19.77
CA ASN A 157 55.06 21.79 -21.23
C ASN A 157 53.65 21.94 -21.84
N TYR A 158 52.60 21.85 -21.02
CA TYR A 158 51.21 21.87 -21.47
C TYR A 158 50.33 22.87 -20.71
N THR A 159 49.25 23.29 -21.36
CA THR A 159 48.03 23.81 -20.72
C THR A 159 46.92 22.79 -20.84
N LEU A 160 45.98 22.77 -19.89
CA LEU A 160 44.94 21.74 -19.82
C LEU A 160 43.59 22.24 -20.31
N GLY A 161 43.06 21.60 -21.35
CA GLY A 161 41.64 21.62 -21.71
C GLY A 161 40.92 20.42 -21.10
N PHE A 162 39.66 20.59 -20.72
CA PHE A 162 38.82 19.52 -20.19
C PHE A 162 37.41 19.54 -20.79
N THR A 163 36.90 18.37 -21.16
CA THR A 163 35.50 18.13 -21.52
C THR A 163 34.90 17.11 -20.57
N SER A 164 33.79 17.51 -19.92
CA SER A 164 33.00 16.65 -19.03
C SER A 164 32.24 15.57 -19.78
N ALA A 165 31.83 14.54 -19.04
CA ALA A 165 30.99 13.44 -19.49
C ALA A 165 29.92 13.13 -18.42
N ASP A 166 28.98 12.23 -18.71
CA ASP A 166 27.86 11.94 -17.83
C ASP A 166 28.09 10.68 -16.98
N PHE A 167 27.76 10.79 -15.69
CA PHE A 167 27.69 9.66 -14.76
C PHE A 167 26.23 9.38 -14.41
N THR A 168 25.67 8.29 -14.92
CA THR A 168 24.24 7.98 -14.73
C THR A 168 24.04 6.92 -13.64
N ILE A 169 23.18 7.21 -12.67
CA ILE A 169 22.71 6.21 -11.69
C ILE A 169 21.36 5.66 -12.18
N THR A 170 21.28 4.34 -12.34
CA THR A 170 20.09 3.63 -12.82
C THR A 170 19.35 2.92 -11.67
N PRO A 171 18.02 2.73 -11.74
CA PRO A 171 17.26 2.10 -10.66
C PRO A 171 17.72 0.68 -10.29
N ALA A 172 17.67 0.36 -9.00
CA ALA A 172 17.84 -1.01 -8.52
C ALA A 172 16.53 -1.82 -8.65
N PRO A 173 16.58 -3.13 -8.94
CA PRO A 173 15.39 -3.97 -8.85
C PRO A 173 14.93 -4.10 -7.39
N LEU A 174 13.63 -3.97 -7.15
CA LEU A 174 12.98 -4.19 -5.86
C LEU A 174 11.89 -5.23 -6.03
N LEU A 175 11.97 -6.33 -5.29
CA LEU A 175 10.97 -7.39 -5.29
C LEU A 175 10.10 -7.26 -4.03
N VAL A 176 8.78 -7.23 -4.22
CA VAL A 176 7.81 -7.27 -3.14
C VAL A 176 6.94 -8.51 -3.31
N THR A 177 6.80 -9.30 -2.25
CA THR A 177 5.99 -10.54 -2.27
C THR A 177 4.87 -10.43 -1.25
N GLY A 178 3.62 -10.56 -1.70
CA GLY A 178 2.47 -10.62 -0.83
C GLY A 178 2.50 -11.84 0.10
N GLY A 179 2.02 -11.68 1.33
CA GLY A 179 1.98 -12.79 2.29
C GLY A 179 0.90 -13.85 1.99
N THR A 180 0.92 -14.91 2.80
CA THR A 180 -0.15 -15.91 2.87
C THR A 180 -1.00 -15.65 4.11
N PHE A 181 -2.32 -15.55 3.91
CA PHE A 181 -3.30 -15.18 4.92
C PHE A 181 -4.45 -16.18 4.96
N SER A 182 -5.19 -16.19 6.07
CA SER A 182 -6.48 -16.88 6.14
C SER A 182 -7.48 -16.14 7.00
N LYS A 183 -8.76 -16.40 6.74
CA LYS A 183 -9.92 -15.94 7.51
C LYS A 183 -10.97 -17.05 7.56
N VAL A 184 -11.92 -16.93 8.47
CA VAL A 184 -13.13 -17.78 8.47
C VAL A 184 -14.23 -17.04 7.70
N TYR A 185 -15.12 -17.78 7.04
CA TYR A 185 -16.27 -17.21 6.33
C TYR A 185 -17.03 -16.20 7.19
N GLY A 186 -17.25 -15.00 6.64
CA GLY A 186 -17.94 -13.89 7.30
C GLY A 186 -17.23 -13.29 8.52
N THR A 187 -15.93 -13.53 8.73
CA THR A 187 -15.10 -12.65 9.58
C THR A 187 -14.52 -11.50 8.76
N PRO A 188 -14.03 -10.41 9.38
CA PRO A 188 -13.25 -9.41 8.68
C PRO A 188 -11.96 -10.01 8.07
N ASP A 189 -11.40 -9.30 7.10
CA ASP A 189 -10.09 -9.64 6.53
C ASP A 189 -8.95 -9.35 7.53
N PRO A 190 -7.88 -10.15 7.53
CA PRO A 190 -6.67 -9.82 8.27
C PRO A 190 -5.95 -8.62 7.65
N ARG A 191 -5.10 -7.94 8.41
CA ARG A 191 -4.19 -6.94 7.85
C ARG A 191 -3.19 -7.64 6.91
N PHE A 192 -3.28 -7.35 5.61
CA PHE A 192 -2.29 -7.82 4.65
C PHE A 192 -0.91 -7.20 4.90
N THR A 193 0.11 -8.01 4.67
CA THR A 193 1.54 -7.70 4.81
C THR A 193 2.31 -8.26 3.61
N TYR A 194 3.55 -7.83 3.46
CA TYR A 194 4.44 -8.27 2.39
C TYR A 194 5.88 -8.34 2.91
N THR A 195 6.72 -9.07 2.19
CA THR A 195 8.18 -8.97 2.32
C THR A 195 8.74 -8.11 1.19
N VAL A 196 9.93 -7.55 1.42
CA VAL A 196 10.66 -6.73 0.43
C VAL A 196 12.09 -7.23 0.34
N ASP A 197 12.58 -7.46 -0.87
CA ASP A 197 13.96 -7.81 -1.18
C ASP A 197 14.55 -6.84 -2.23
N GLY A 198 15.87 -6.68 -2.22
CA GLY A 198 16.59 -5.79 -3.12
C GLY A 198 16.81 -4.36 -2.62
N LEU A 199 16.37 -4.00 -1.41
CA LEU A 199 16.66 -2.71 -0.78
C LEU A 199 18.18 -2.43 -0.73
N ARG A 200 18.56 -1.18 -0.99
CA ARG A 200 19.94 -0.69 -1.10
C ARG A 200 20.19 0.48 -0.16
N ASN A 201 21.46 0.87 -0.02
CA ASN A 201 21.88 2.11 0.65
C ASN A 201 21.38 2.33 2.11
N GLY A 202 20.94 1.26 2.78
CA GLY A 202 20.33 1.35 4.11
C GLY A 202 18.83 1.75 4.12
N ASP A 203 18.20 1.79 2.95
CA ASP A 203 16.77 2.08 2.79
C ASP A 203 15.87 1.09 3.54
N THR A 204 14.68 1.57 3.92
CA THR A 204 13.64 0.76 4.57
C THR A 204 12.40 0.70 3.69
N ALA A 205 11.65 -0.40 3.78
CA ALA A 205 10.41 -0.59 3.03
C ALA A 205 9.42 0.59 3.20
N GLY A 206 9.27 1.12 4.42
CA GLY A 206 8.37 2.25 4.70
C GLY A 206 8.84 3.62 4.21
N ALA A 207 10.09 3.74 3.76
CA ALA A 207 10.60 4.95 3.09
C ALA A 207 10.53 4.84 1.56
N VAL A 208 10.65 3.62 1.03
CA VAL A 208 10.67 3.35 -0.42
C VAL A 208 9.28 3.05 -0.99
N LEU A 209 8.36 2.50 -0.19
CA LEU A 209 7.02 2.10 -0.61
C LEU A 209 5.92 2.92 0.08
N ASN A 210 4.85 3.23 -0.64
CA ASN A 210 3.64 3.86 -0.13
C ASN A 210 2.38 3.12 -0.63
N GLY A 211 1.21 3.45 -0.06
CA GLY A 211 -0.05 2.77 -0.39
C GLY A 211 -0.26 1.46 0.38
N ALA A 212 -1.16 0.62 -0.12
CA ALA A 212 -1.58 -0.62 0.51
C ALA A 212 -1.92 -1.72 -0.52
N LEU A 213 -1.70 -2.97 -0.11
CA LEU A 213 -2.19 -4.15 -0.83
C LEU A 213 -3.72 -4.16 -0.87
N ASP A 214 -4.25 -4.81 -1.90
CA ASP A 214 -5.67 -5.12 -2.05
C ASP A 214 -5.83 -6.62 -2.34
N ARG A 215 -7.05 -7.11 -2.54
CA ARG A 215 -7.28 -8.49 -2.94
C ARG A 215 -8.37 -8.65 -3.98
N GLU A 216 -8.39 -9.82 -4.59
CA GLU A 216 -9.50 -10.26 -5.43
C GLU A 216 -10.83 -10.26 -4.65
N PRO A 217 -11.92 -9.73 -5.23
CA PRO A 217 -13.22 -9.65 -4.57
C PRO A 217 -13.89 -11.04 -4.45
N GLY A 218 -14.67 -11.20 -3.38
CA GLY A 218 -15.40 -12.43 -3.06
C GLY A 218 -15.34 -12.75 -1.57
N GLU A 219 -16.25 -13.59 -1.09
CA GLU A 219 -16.30 -14.00 0.32
C GLU A 219 -16.55 -15.49 0.53
N ASP A 220 -16.88 -16.26 -0.51
CA ASP A 220 -17.11 -17.70 -0.40
C ASP A 220 -15.83 -18.46 -0.02
N VAL A 221 -15.98 -19.69 0.47
CA VAL A 221 -14.84 -20.54 0.84
C VAL A 221 -14.00 -20.89 -0.38
N GLY A 222 -12.75 -20.42 -0.39
CA GLY A 222 -11.84 -20.45 -1.53
C GLY A 222 -10.52 -19.75 -1.25
N ASN A 223 -9.69 -19.62 -2.28
CA ASN A 223 -8.44 -18.85 -2.25
C ASN A 223 -8.57 -17.64 -3.18
N TYR A 224 -8.15 -16.47 -2.70
CA TYR A 224 -8.21 -15.19 -3.40
C TYR A 224 -6.82 -14.59 -3.50
N ALA A 225 -6.45 -14.01 -4.64
CA ALA A 225 -5.15 -13.36 -4.79
C ALA A 225 -5.07 -12.10 -3.92
N VAL A 226 -3.95 -11.89 -3.22
CA VAL A 226 -3.62 -10.61 -2.54
C VAL A 226 -2.68 -9.83 -3.46
N GLN A 227 -3.26 -8.86 -4.15
CA GLN A 227 -2.67 -8.11 -5.24
C GLN A 227 -1.95 -6.85 -4.75
N GLN A 228 -1.12 -6.27 -5.63
CA GLN A 228 -0.36 -5.05 -5.33
C GLN A 228 -1.26 -3.90 -4.86
N GLY A 229 -2.50 -3.82 -5.37
CA GLY A 229 -3.46 -2.79 -5.02
C GLY A 229 -2.94 -1.39 -5.34
N SER A 230 -2.86 -0.55 -4.31
CA SER A 230 -2.30 0.81 -4.39
C SER A 230 -0.83 0.90 -3.99
N LEU A 231 -0.18 -0.22 -3.66
CA LEU A 231 1.22 -0.23 -3.23
C LEU A 231 2.14 0.22 -4.38
N GLY A 232 2.90 1.29 -4.17
CA GLY A 232 3.76 1.90 -5.18
C GLY A 232 5.09 2.37 -4.60
N LEU A 233 5.98 2.83 -5.49
CA LEU A 233 7.25 3.44 -5.11
C LEU A 233 7.05 4.91 -4.74
N ALA A 234 7.62 5.30 -3.60
CA ALA A 234 7.74 6.70 -3.17
C ALA A 234 8.98 7.40 -3.78
N THR A 235 9.95 6.64 -4.31
CA THR A 235 11.19 7.17 -4.90
C THR A 235 11.45 6.58 -6.29
N ARG A 236 12.27 7.28 -7.08
CA ARG A 236 12.74 6.86 -8.41
C ARG A 236 13.94 5.91 -8.39
N ASN A 237 14.40 5.52 -7.20
CA ASN A 237 15.64 4.77 -7.01
C ASN A 237 15.51 3.26 -7.32
N TYR A 238 14.28 2.80 -7.55
CA TYR A 238 13.97 1.39 -7.75
C TYR A 238 13.04 1.14 -8.94
N VAL A 239 13.03 -0.09 -9.44
CA VAL A 239 11.98 -0.65 -10.29
C VAL A 239 11.29 -1.76 -9.51
N LEU A 240 10.00 -1.60 -9.26
CA LEU A 240 9.18 -2.50 -8.45
C LEU A 240 8.63 -3.66 -9.30
N THR A 241 8.90 -4.87 -8.84
CA THR A 241 8.20 -6.10 -9.24
C THR A 241 7.39 -6.60 -8.07
N TYR A 242 6.09 -6.84 -8.26
CA TYR A 242 5.22 -7.44 -7.25
C TYR A 242 4.87 -8.89 -7.59
N VAL A 243 4.79 -9.75 -6.57
CA VAL A 243 4.30 -11.13 -6.67
C VAL A 243 3.11 -11.28 -5.72
N ASP A 244 1.98 -11.71 -6.28
CA ASP A 244 0.72 -11.85 -5.54
C ASP A 244 0.84 -12.82 -4.35
N GLY A 245 0.27 -12.40 -3.22
CA GLY A 245 0.01 -13.24 -2.07
C GLY A 245 -1.32 -14.00 -2.21
N VAL A 246 -1.77 -14.65 -1.13
CA VAL A 246 -3.04 -15.38 -1.14
C VAL A 246 -3.79 -15.27 0.19
N LEU A 247 -5.11 -15.11 0.12
CA LEU A 247 -6.04 -15.19 1.25
C LEU A 247 -6.91 -16.45 1.09
N GLY A 248 -6.79 -17.39 2.02
CA GLY A 248 -7.68 -18.56 2.11
C GLY A 248 -8.87 -18.31 3.04
N ILE A 249 -10.09 -18.38 2.52
CA ILE A 249 -11.32 -18.33 3.31
C ILE A 249 -11.73 -19.75 3.68
N THR A 250 -11.80 -20.05 4.98
CA THR A 250 -12.19 -21.37 5.51
C THR A 250 -13.63 -21.37 6.02
N ARG A 251 -14.23 -22.57 6.17
CA ARG A 251 -15.64 -22.73 6.54
C ARG A 251 -15.96 -22.15 7.91
N ALA A 252 -17.09 -21.47 8.02
CA ALA A 252 -17.69 -21.13 9.31
C ALA A 252 -18.41 -22.36 9.89
N ARG A 253 -18.37 -22.51 11.22
CA ARG A 253 -19.16 -23.54 11.91
C ARG A 253 -20.63 -23.11 11.99
N LEU A 254 -21.54 -23.95 11.50
CA LEU A 254 -22.98 -23.79 11.64
C LEU A 254 -23.51 -24.86 12.59
N ILE A 255 -24.22 -24.45 13.64
CA ILE A 255 -24.79 -25.37 14.64
C ILE A 255 -26.27 -25.51 14.37
N VAL A 256 -26.76 -26.73 14.16
CA VAL A 256 -28.18 -27.03 14.03
C VAL A 256 -28.62 -27.87 15.22
N THR A 257 -29.54 -27.33 16.02
CA THR A 257 -30.06 -27.97 17.24
C THR A 257 -31.51 -28.33 17.03
N ALA A 258 -31.88 -29.60 17.12
CA ALA A 258 -33.28 -30.01 17.05
C ALA A 258 -34.05 -29.55 18.31
N ASP A 259 -35.22 -28.94 18.12
CA ASP A 259 -36.08 -28.57 19.25
C ASP A 259 -36.65 -29.85 19.91
N PRO A 260 -36.79 -29.87 21.26
CA PRO A 260 -37.57 -30.91 21.93
C PRO A 260 -39.01 -30.93 21.43
N ASN A 261 -39.56 -32.11 21.22
CA ASN A 261 -40.91 -32.29 20.68
C ASN A 261 -41.56 -33.54 21.30
N GLY A 262 -42.80 -33.86 20.94
CA GLY A 262 -43.48 -35.04 21.48
C GLY A 262 -44.94 -35.17 21.11
N LYS A 263 -45.54 -36.28 21.50
CA LYS A 263 -46.96 -36.58 21.23
C LYS A 263 -47.59 -37.40 22.35
N VAL A 264 -48.91 -37.49 22.32
CA VAL A 264 -49.66 -38.49 23.08
C VAL A 264 -49.62 -39.82 22.31
N VAL A 265 -49.49 -40.94 23.04
CA VAL A 265 -49.52 -42.28 22.45
C VAL A 265 -50.77 -42.50 21.57
N GLY A 266 -50.57 -43.03 20.37
CA GLY A 266 -51.61 -43.26 19.36
C GLY A 266 -51.91 -42.08 18.42
N GLU A 267 -51.40 -40.88 18.70
CA GLU A 267 -51.48 -39.74 17.77
C GLU A 267 -50.39 -39.83 16.68
N PRO A 268 -50.55 -39.15 15.53
CA PRO A 268 -49.47 -38.98 14.57
C PRO A 268 -48.33 -38.11 15.13
N ASP A 269 -47.14 -38.23 14.52
CA ASP A 269 -46.01 -37.38 14.88
C ASP A 269 -46.24 -35.93 14.41
N PRO A 270 -45.98 -34.91 15.25
CA PRO A 270 -45.93 -33.52 14.81
C PRO A 270 -44.69 -33.26 13.94
N LEU A 271 -44.71 -32.16 13.19
CA LEU A 271 -43.54 -31.69 12.45
C LEU A 271 -42.37 -31.40 13.41
N LEU A 272 -41.21 -32.00 13.15
CA LEU A 272 -39.98 -31.74 13.89
C LEU A 272 -39.36 -30.41 13.43
N THR A 273 -38.94 -29.58 14.38
CA THR A 273 -38.31 -28.27 14.13
C THR A 273 -36.88 -28.22 14.68
N TYR A 274 -36.10 -27.25 14.21
CA TYR A 274 -34.75 -27.00 14.69
C TYR A 274 -34.45 -25.49 14.69
N ARG A 275 -33.40 -25.15 15.43
CA ARG A 275 -32.78 -23.82 15.44
C ARG A 275 -31.40 -23.89 14.79
N VAL A 276 -30.98 -22.79 14.19
CA VAL A 276 -29.68 -22.66 13.52
C VAL A 276 -28.93 -21.49 14.11
N ASP A 277 -27.75 -21.77 14.67
CA ASP A 277 -26.83 -20.78 15.23
C ASP A 277 -25.54 -20.72 14.40
N GLY A 278 -24.96 -19.52 14.30
CA GLY A 278 -23.67 -19.31 13.64
C GLY A 278 -23.73 -18.85 12.18
N LEU A 279 -24.92 -18.57 11.64
CA LEU A 279 -25.11 -17.90 10.35
C LEU A 279 -24.25 -16.62 10.26
N LYS A 280 -23.72 -16.35 9.06
CA LYS A 280 -22.78 -15.28 8.73
C LYS A 280 -23.27 -14.48 7.54
N ASN A 281 -22.68 -13.31 7.32
CA ASN A 281 -22.86 -12.49 6.11
C ASN A 281 -24.32 -12.11 5.74
N GLY A 282 -25.28 -12.28 6.65
CA GLY A 282 -26.71 -12.08 6.38
C GLY A 282 -27.43 -13.31 5.81
N ASP A 283 -26.76 -14.46 5.72
CA ASP A 283 -27.34 -15.73 5.26
C ASP A 283 -28.54 -16.15 6.13
N GLY A 284 -29.55 -16.72 5.48
CA GLY A 284 -30.76 -17.23 6.13
C GLY A 284 -30.67 -18.71 6.52
N ILE A 285 -31.74 -19.22 7.13
CA ILE A 285 -31.88 -20.64 7.51
C ILE A 285 -31.95 -21.57 6.28
N ASP A 286 -32.23 -21.03 5.11
CA ASP A 286 -32.30 -21.71 3.80
C ASP A 286 -30.95 -22.26 3.32
N VAL A 287 -29.83 -21.91 3.97
CA VAL A 287 -28.55 -22.63 3.76
C VAL A 287 -28.62 -24.10 4.22
N VAL A 288 -29.61 -24.46 5.06
CA VAL A 288 -29.90 -25.82 5.51
C VAL A 288 -31.12 -26.36 4.76
N THR A 289 -31.02 -27.58 4.23
CA THR A 289 -32.13 -28.29 3.57
C THR A 289 -32.28 -29.71 4.11
N GLY A 290 -33.42 -30.34 3.87
CA GLY A 290 -33.77 -31.67 4.39
C GLY A 290 -34.67 -31.63 5.62
N GLN A 291 -34.75 -32.74 6.33
CA GLN A 291 -35.65 -32.99 7.45
C GLN A 291 -34.94 -33.79 8.56
N LEU A 292 -35.33 -33.51 9.80
CA LEU A 292 -34.97 -34.30 10.98
C LEU A 292 -35.63 -35.68 10.94
N LEU A 293 -35.05 -36.63 11.67
CA LEU A 293 -35.64 -37.96 11.88
C LEU A 293 -35.51 -38.35 13.35
N ARG A 294 -36.60 -38.72 14.01
CA ARG A 294 -36.53 -39.34 15.35
C ARG A 294 -36.27 -40.84 15.26
N ASP A 295 -35.75 -41.41 16.33
CA ASP A 295 -35.67 -42.87 16.46
C ASP A 295 -37.06 -43.52 16.50
N PRO A 296 -37.20 -44.73 15.92
CA PRO A 296 -38.49 -45.43 15.81
C PRO A 296 -38.96 -45.99 17.17
N GLY A 297 -40.28 -46.01 17.35
CA GLY A 297 -40.94 -46.55 18.54
C GLY A 297 -42.22 -45.77 18.85
N GLU A 298 -43.23 -46.46 19.40
CA GLU A 298 -44.56 -45.88 19.71
C GLU A 298 -44.95 -46.03 21.19
N ASP A 299 -44.13 -46.72 21.98
CA ASP A 299 -44.32 -46.86 23.42
C ASP A 299 -44.03 -45.55 24.16
N ILE A 300 -44.60 -45.40 25.35
CA ILE A 300 -44.34 -44.25 26.24
C ILE A 300 -42.85 -44.22 26.60
N GLY A 301 -42.18 -43.09 26.32
CA GLY A 301 -40.74 -42.97 26.49
C GLY A 301 -40.14 -41.75 25.80
N THR A 302 -38.81 -41.70 25.74
CA THR A 302 -38.04 -40.63 25.11
C THR A 302 -37.14 -41.21 24.01
N PHE A 303 -37.20 -40.62 22.82
CA PHE A 303 -36.51 -41.05 21.61
C PHE A 303 -35.63 -39.89 21.09
N PRO A 304 -34.35 -40.13 20.75
CA PRO A 304 -33.50 -39.10 20.15
C PRO A 304 -34.07 -38.54 18.84
N ILE A 305 -33.92 -37.24 18.62
CA ILE A 305 -34.13 -36.58 17.33
C ILE A 305 -32.76 -36.41 16.68
N ARG A 306 -32.54 -37.15 15.58
CA ARG A 306 -31.30 -37.19 14.80
C ARG A 306 -31.37 -36.22 13.61
N GLN A 307 -30.20 -35.96 13.02
CA GLN A 307 -30.03 -35.09 11.86
C GLN A 307 -30.90 -35.47 10.66
N GLY A 308 -31.31 -36.74 10.54
CA GLY A 308 -32.08 -37.23 9.41
C GLY A 308 -31.30 -37.07 8.10
N ASN A 309 -31.87 -36.35 7.13
CA ASN A 309 -31.20 -35.99 5.88
C ASN A 309 -30.88 -34.49 5.78
N LEU A 310 -30.77 -33.78 6.92
CA LEU A 310 -30.31 -32.39 6.93
C LEU A 310 -28.92 -32.26 6.31
N SER A 311 -28.77 -31.31 5.40
CA SER A 311 -27.54 -31.03 4.64
C SER A 311 -27.42 -29.53 4.34
N LEU A 312 -26.22 -29.09 3.97
CA LEU A 312 -25.94 -27.69 3.61
C LEU A 312 -26.02 -27.51 2.09
N LEU A 313 -26.66 -26.43 1.66
CA LEU A 313 -26.65 -25.99 0.25
C LEU A 313 -25.41 -25.12 -0.06
N SER A 314 -24.85 -24.44 0.94
CA SER A 314 -23.66 -23.61 0.78
C SER A 314 -22.38 -24.36 1.14
N GLY A 315 -21.34 -24.19 0.33
CA GLY A 315 -19.98 -24.68 0.61
C GLY A 315 -19.26 -23.93 1.73
N ASN A 316 -19.84 -22.83 2.23
CA ASN A 316 -19.22 -21.89 3.18
C ASN A 316 -19.28 -22.33 4.64
N TYR A 317 -20.09 -23.34 4.95
CA TYR A 317 -20.30 -23.81 6.32
C TYR A 317 -19.84 -25.26 6.52
N GLU A 318 -19.44 -25.55 7.75
CA GLU A 318 -19.29 -26.90 8.29
C GLU A 318 -20.43 -27.15 9.28
N LEU A 319 -21.27 -28.14 8.99
CA LEU A 319 -22.45 -28.47 9.79
C LEU A 319 -22.06 -29.25 11.04
N GLN A 320 -22.49 -28.77 12.20
CA GLN A 320 -22.54 -29.55 13.42
C GLN A 320 -23.96 -29.68 13.93
N PHE A 321 -24.45 -30.92 14.01
CA PHE A 321 -25.76 -31.23 14.54
C PHE A 321 -25.73 -31.50 16.06
N VAL A 322 -26.81 -31.12 16.76
CA VAL A 322 -27.06 -31.40 18.17
C VAL A 322 -28.42 -32.09 18.29
N GLU A 323 -28.43 -33.31 18.84
CA GLU A 323 -29.64 -34.12 18.98
C GLU A 323 -30.66 -33.50 19.95
N GLY A 324 -31.94 -33.59 19.58
CA GLY A 324 -33.08 -33.23 20.43
C GLY A 324 -33.71 -34.46 21.09
N LEU A 325 -34.75 -34.25 21.89
CA LEU A 325 -35.54 -35.33 22.50
C LEU A 325 -37.00 -35.27 22.06
N PHE A 326 -37.50 -36.40 21.57
CA PHE A 326 -38.91 -36.62 21.26
C PHE A 326 -39.56 -37.46 22.38
N THR A 327 -40.61 -36.95 23.02
CA THR A 327 -41.26 -37.64 24.15
C THR A 327 -42.65 -38.14 23.78
N ILE A 328 -42.92 -39.43 23.96
CA ILE A 328 -44.27 -40.01 23.86
C ILE A 328 -44.84 -40.14 25.28
N VAL A 329 -45.98 -39.50 25.53
CA VAL A 329 -46.65 -39.48 26.84
C VAL A 329 -47.98 -40.23 26.80
N GLN A 330 -48.43 -40.69 27.98
CA GLN A 330 -49.73 -41.35 28.14
C GLN A 330 -50.89 -40.37 27.85
N ARG A 331 -51.97 -40.87 27.25
CA ARG A 331 -53.23 -40.13 27.12
C ARG A 331 -53.79 -39.80 28.51
N PRO A 332 -54.18 -38.54 28.79
CA PRO A 332 -54.80 -38.18 30.08
C PRO A 332 -56.08 -38.98 30.34
N SER A 333 -56.05 -39.83 31.36
CA SER A 333 -57.21 -40.63 31.79
C SER A 333 -58.23 -39.76 32.53
N GLY A 334 -59.23 -39.26 31.81
CA GLY A 334 -60.31 -38.45 32.41
C GLY A 334 -61.42 -37.94 31.49
N LEU A 335 -61.34 -38.11 30.17
CA LEU A 335 -62.33 -37.57 29.21
C LEU A 335 -63.12 -38.65 28.43
N ASP A 336 -62.71 -39.91 28.45
CA ASP A 336 -63.36 -41.00 27.69
C ASP A 336 -64.62 -41.59 28.37
N THR A 337 -65.14 -40.98 29.46
CA THR A 337 -66.39 -41.41 30.13
C THR A 337 -67.30 -40.27 30.55
N LEU A 338 -67.80 -39.50 29.57
CA LEU A 338 -69.20 -39.05 29.61
C LEU A 338 -70.05 -40.02 28.79
N THR A 339 -70.22 -41.24 29.33
CA THR A 339 -71.29 -42.12 28.89
C THR A 339 -72.63 -41.42 29.16
N ALA A 340 -73.52 -41.42 28.16
CA ALA A 340 -74.85 -40.83 28.29
C ALA A 340 -75.72 -41.64 29.27
N GLN A 341 -75.55 -41.44 30.57
CA GLN A 341 -76.50 -41.89 31.57
C GLN A 341 -77.78 -41.05 31.47
N SER A 342 -78.82 -41.70 30.95
CA SER A 342 -80.25 -41.45 31.23
C SER A 342 -80.63 -40.01 31.57
N TYR A 343 -81.16 -39.31 30.58
CA TYR A 343 -81.87 -38.05 30.77
C TYR A 343 -83.20 -38.30 31.52
N ASP A 344 -83.16 -38.26 32.86
CA ASP A 344 -84.36 -38.17 33.71
C ASP A 344 -84.65 -36.68 33.98
N PRO A 345 -85.75 -36.11 33.45
CA PRO A 345 -86.01 -34.68 33.55
C PRO A 345 -86.33 -34.15 34.96
N TRP A 346 -86.41 -35.00 35.99
CA TRP A 346 -86.89 -34.60 37.32
C TRP A 346 -85.95 -34.90 38.51
N ARG A 347 -84.73 -35.37 38.27
CA ARG A 347 -83.75 -35.64 39.34
C ARG A 347 -82.67 -34.55 39.44
N ILE A 348 -83.00 -33.46 40.13
CA ILE A 348 -82.00 -32.46 40.56
C ILE A 348 -81.25 -33.02 41.79
N ASP A 349 -80.24 -33.84 41.55
CA ASP A 349 -79.24 -34.13 42.57
C ASP A 349 -78.30 -32.92 42.68
N TYR A 350 -78.32 -32.28 43.85
CA TYR A 350 -77.51 -31.11 44.15
C TYR A 350 -76.02 -31.44 44.07
N ILE A 351 -75.33 -30.98 43.02
CA ILE A 351 -73.88 -30.77 43.09
C ILE A 351 -73.67 -29.68 44.14
N GLN A 352 -73.21 -30.07 45.33
CA GLN A 352 -72.96 -29.12 46.41
C GLN A 352 -71.90 -28.11 45.96
N ARG A 353 -72.23 -26.82 46.03
CA ARG A 353 -71.22 -25.76 46.04
C ARG A 353 -70.31 -26.04 47.23
N GLY A 354 -69.00 -26.00 47.01
CA GLY A 354 -68.03 -26.01 48.10
C GLY A 354 -68.40 -24.93 49.11
N ARG A 355 -68.51 -25.33 50.39
CA ARG A 355 -68.82 -24.42 51.49
C ARG A 355 -67.69 -23.38 51.58
N ASP A 356 -68.05 -22.10 51.52
CA ASP A 356 -67.16 -20.98 51.83
C ASP A 356 -66.72 -21.11 53.31
N PRO A 357 -65.42 -21.03 53.65
CA PRO A 357 -64.96 -21.21 55.02
C PRO A 357 -65.27 -20.00 55.91
N ASP A 358 -66.47 -19.99 56.48
CA ASP A 358 -66.87 -19.11 57.59
C ASP A 358 -66.05 -19.40 58.86
N THR A 359 -64.81 -18.87 58.94
CA THR A 359 -64.14 -18.29 60.14
C THR A 359 -62.64 -18.08 59.84
N PRO A 360 -62.03 -16.92 60.14
CA PRO A 360 -60.61 -16.68 59.85
C PRO A 360 -59.68 -17.44 60.81
N GLY A 361 -58.71 -18.18 60.25
CA GLY A 361 -57.54 -18.68 60.97
C GLY A 361 -57.67 -20.08 61.58
N ASP A 362 -57.67 -21.12 60.74
CA ASP A 362 -56.84 -22.32 60.94
C ASP A 362 -56.96 -23.31 59.75
N ALA A 363 -55.96 -23.31 58.86
CA ALA A 363 -55.72 -24.41 57.92
C ALA A 363 -54.27 -24.41 57.45
N VAL A 364 -53.47 -25.33 58.00
CA VAL A 364 -52.09 -25.58 57.59
C VAL A 364 -52.09 -26.16 56.17
N TYR A 365 -51.63 -25.38 55.19
CA TYR A 365 -51.40 -25.87 53.83
C TYR A 365 -50.24 -26.88 53.81
N ARG A 366 -50.56 -28.18 53.80
CA ARG A 366 -49.67 -29.18 53.19
C ARG A 366 -49.79 -29.06 51.67
N THR A 367 -48.94 -28.25 51.07
CA THR A 367 -48.74 -28.24 49.61
C THR A 367 -47.97 -29.48 49.19
N THR A 368 -48.67 -30.48 48.64
CA THR A 368 -48.01 -31.53 47.86
C THR A 368 -47.56 -30.91 46.53
N ARG A 369 -46.34 -30.38 46.48
CA ARG A 369 -45.72 -29.92 45.23
C ARG A 369 -45.59 -31.11 44.28
N TYR A 370 -46.34 -31.09 43.17
CA TYR A 370 -45.87 -31.68 41.93
C TYR A 370 -45.10 -30.57 41.19
N GLU A 371 -43.78 -30.58 41.30
CA GLU A 371 -42.92 -29.72 40.48
C GLU A 371 -42.87 -30.32 39.06
N ASN A 372 -43.37 -29.57 38.08
CA ASN A 372 -43.06 -29.79 36.68
C ASN A 372 -41.83 -28.92 36.33
N PRO A 373 -40.64 -29.49 36.10
CA PRO A 373 -39.40 -28.72 36.06
C PRO A 373 -39.07 -28.01 34.73
N TYR A 374 -39.98 -27.98 33.75
CA TYR A 374 -39.73 -27.38 32.43
C TYR A 374 -40.81 -26.39 31.95
N ILE A 375 -40.96 -25.27 32.67
CA ILE A 375 -41.54 -24.04 32.12
C ILE A 375 -40.66 -22.84 32.53
N PRO A 376 -39.82 -22.30 31.64
CA PRO A 376 -39.27 -20.97 31.81
C PRO A 376 -40.33 -19.93 31.44
N ASP A 377 -40.55 -18.98 32.36
CA ASP A 377 -41.46 -17.82 32.31
C ASP A 377 -42.95 -18.05 32.69
N PRO A 378 -43.45 -17.45 33.80
CA PRO A 378 -44.83 -17.59 34.28
C PRO A 378 -45.84 -16.54 33.74
N LEU A 379 -45.48 -15.65 32.81
CA LEU A 379 -46.32 -14.49 32.41
C LEU A 379 -47.07 -14.61 31.06
N MET A 380 -47.62 -15.77 30.72
CA MET A 380 -48.63 -15.91 29.65
C MET A 380 -49.83 -16.77 30.09
N ARG A 381 -50.83 -16.13 30.71
CA ARG A 381 -52.19 -16.67 30.87
C ARG A 381 -53.20 -15.82 30.08
N SER A 382 -53.27 -16.02 28.78
CA SER A 382 -54.39 -15.55 27.96
C SER A 382 -55.59 -16.49 28.12
N TYR A 383 -56.62 -16.05 28.82
CA TYR A 383 -57.91 -16.74 28.86
C TYR A 383 -58.65 -16.53 27.53
N SER A 384 -58.79 -17.57 26.72
CA SER A 384 -59.63 -17.55 25.53
C SER A 384 -61.10 -17.82 25.88
N LEU A 385 -61.81 -16.80 26.38
CA LEU A 385 -63.28 -16.82 26.43
C LEU A 385 -63.82 -16.23 25.12
N GLY A 386 -64.43 -17.07 24.26
CA GLY A 386 -64.77 -16.61 22.90
C GLY A 386 -65.61 -17.57 22.06
N TYR A 387 -66.58 -18.28 22.64
CA TYR A 387 -67.63 -18.94 21.86
C TYR A 387 -68.80 -17.98 21.66
N VAL A 388 -68.93 -17.41 20.46
CA VAL A 388 -70.14 -16.70 20.04
C VAL A 388 -71.09 -17.72 19.39
N MET A 389 -72.16 -18.04 20.10
CA MET A 389 -73.32 -18.76 19.54
C MET A 389 -74.07 -17.83 18.58
N ILE A 390 -74.24 -18.24 17.33
CA ILE A 390 -75.14 -17.55 16.39
C ILE A 390 -76.57 -18.06 16.65
N GLU A 391 -77.34 -17.34 17.46
CA GLU A 391 -78.79 -17.53 17.52
C GLU A 391 -79.51 -16.58 16.54
N LYS A 392 -80.50 -17.14 15.84
CA LYS A 392 -81.30 -16.46 14.82
C LYS A 392 -82.71 -16.22 15.39
N GLY A 393 -82.92 -15.07 16.02
CA GLY A 393 -84.16 -14.72 16.75
C GLY A 393 -84.68 -13.32 16.43
N ALA A 394 -85.99 -13.21 16.18
CA ALA A 394 -86.66 -12.02 15.67
C ALA A 394 -86.87 -10.87 16.69
N ALA A 395 -86.81 -9.63 16.16
CA ALA A 395 -87.66 -8.46 16.42
C ALA A 395 -88.22 -8.15 17.84
N SER A 396 -87.82 -6.99 18.40
CA SER A 396 -88.64 -5.93 19.06
C SER A 396 -87.69 -4.98 19.79
N THR A 397 -87.55 -3.70 19.42
CA THR A 397 -88.35 -2.51 19.84
C THR A 397 -88.46 -2.30 21.34
N ASP A 398 -88.07 -1.09 21.77
CA ASP A 398 -88.12 -0.49 23.11
C ASP A 398 -87.15 -0.97 24.19
N TRP A 399 -86.13 -0.14 24.44
CA TRP A 399 -85.55 0.05 25.78
C TRP A 399 -85.47 1.54 26.12
N ARG A 400 -86.21 1.93 27.18
CA ARG A 400 -86.02 3.21 27.86
C ARG A 400 -84.74 3.17 28.68
N ALA A 401 -84.05 4.30 28.79
CA ALA A 401 -82.94 4.46 29.72
C ALA A 401 -83.43 4.43 31.19
N VAL A 402 -82.69 3.72 32.03
CA VAL A 402 -82.55 4.01 33.47
C VAL A 402 -81.05 3.91 33.78
N ASP A 403 -80.54 4.92 34.48
CA ASP A 403 -79.12 5.23 34.66
C ASP A 403 -78.62 4.87 36.09
N ASN A 404 -77.34 5.17 36.39
CA ASN A 404 -76.58 5.01 37.64
C ASN A 404 -75.87 3.64 37.81
N ASP A 405 -74.62 3.50 38.27
CA ASP A 405 -73.50 4.42 38.65
C ASP A 405 -72.23 3.51 38.61
N ARG A 406 -71.08 3.75 37.95
CA ARG A 406 -70.37 4.96 37.47
C ARG A 406 -69.70 4.73 36.11
N THR A 407 -69.29 5.81 35.44
CA THR A 407 -68.26 5.82 34.40
C THR A 407 -67.15 6.83 34.72
N GLY A 408 -65.89 6.41 34.57
CA GLY A 408 -64.73 7.30 34.69
C GLY A 408 -64.58 8.16 33.43
N GLN A 409 -64.41 9.48 33.61
CA GLN A 409 -64.25 10.42 32.50
C GLN A 409 -62.90 10.20 31.79
N HIS A 410 -62.93 9.92 30.48
CA HIS A 410 -61.76 10.11 29.62
C HIS A 410 -61.84 11.47 28.93
N ALA A 411 -60.84 12.32 29.19
CA ALA A 411 -60.69 13.61 28.51
C ALA A 411 -59.95 13.40 27.17
N ASP A 412 -60.65 13.62 26.06
CA ASP A 412 -60.10 13.54 24.70
C ASP A 412 -59.28 14.81 24.38
N ARG A 413 -57.93 14.73 24.44
CA ARG A 413 -57.05 15.80 23.96
C ARG A 413 -56.74 15.60 22.48
N ARG A 414 -57.48 16.29 21.61
CA ARG A 414 -57.12 16.42 20.19
C ARG A 414 -56.06 17.50 19.97
N PRO A 415 -55.10 17.29 19.04
CA PRO A 415 -54.31 18.38 18.48
C PRO A 415 -55.21 19.31 17.64
N GLU A 416 -55.00 20.62 17.75
CA GLU A 416 -55.71 21.61 16.93
C GLU A 416 -55.25 21.54 15.46
N GLY A 417 -56.19 21.42 14.50
CA GLY A 417 -55.91 21.60 13.07
C GLY A 417 -56.46 20.55 12.09
N ALA A 418 -56.99 19.41 12.54
CA ALA A 418 -57.51 18.36 11.64
C ALA A 418 -58.99 18.60 11.21
N PRO A 419 -59.34 18.49 9.92
CA PRO A 419 -60.72 18.64 9.45
C PRO A 419 -61.59 17.42 9.82
N PRO A 420 -62.91 17.59 10.01
CA PRO A 420 -63.80 16.49 10.38
C PRO A 420 -64.08 15.53 9.21
N CYS A 421 -64.12 14.23 9.50
CA CYS A 421 -64.60 13.23 8.56
C CYS A 421 -66.08 13.44 8.25
N ALA A 422 -66.40 13.97 7.06
CA ALA A 422 -67.76 14.07 6.56
C ALA A 422 -68.30 12.69 6.15
N ALA A 423 -69.61 12.50 6.31
CA ALA A 423 -70.26 11.26 5.91
C ALA A 423 -70.18 11.04 4.39
N ALA A 424 -69.63 9.90 3.99
CA ALA A 424 -69.64 9.42 2.60
C ALA A 424 -70.38 8.08 2.52
N SER A 425 -70.98 7.83 1.36
CA SER A 425 -71.94 6.75 1.11
C SER A 425 -71.36 5.33 1.21
N LEU A 426 -72.26 4.38 1.51
CA LEU A 426 -72.05 2.94 1.44
C LEU A 426 -71.47 2.48 0.08
N THR A 427 -70.15 2.29 0.02
CA THR A 427 -69.42 1.20 -0.66
C THR A 427 -67.92 1.37 -0.41
N ASP A 428 -67.23 0.25 -0.21
CA ASP A 428 -65.77 0.09 -0.06
C ASP A 428 -65.13 0.64 1.23
N ALA A 429 -64.63 -0.29 2.04
CA ALA A 429 -64.16 -0.05 3.40
C ALA A 429 -62.64 0.14 3.45
N VAL A 430 -62.20 1.37 3.76
CA VAL A 430 -60.88 1.65 4.35
C VAL A 430 -61.09 2.53 5.59
N ALA A 431 -61.47 1.89 6.69
CA ALA A 431 -61.61 2.57 7.97
C ALA A 431 -60.24 2.82 8.62
N CYS A 432 -60.10 3.97 9.28
CA CYS A 432 -58.88 4.43 9.94
C CYS A 432 -58.30 3.38 10.90
N GLN A 433 -57.11 2.86 10.60
CA GLN A 433 -56.31 2.14 11.60
C GLN A 433 -55.49 3.15 12.41
N ALA A 434 -55.98 3.48 13.60
CA ALA A 434 -55.17 4.14 14.61
C ALA A 434 -54.14 3.13 15.16
N GLN A 435 -52.85 3.40 14.95
CA GLN A 435 -51.77 2.60 15.53
C GLN A 435 -51.64 2.91 17.03
N GLY A 436 -52.12 1.99 17.87
CA GLY A 436 -51.91 2.04 19.31
C GLY A 436 -50.52 1.51 19.67
N PHE A 437 -49.62 2.38 20.10
CA PHE A 437 -48.32 1.99 20.67
C PHE A 437 -48.51 1.55 22.12
N LEU A 438 -47.98 0.38 22.49
CA LEU A 438 -47.80 -0.01 23.89
C LEU A 438 -46.49 0.60 24.41
N THR A 439 -46.61 1.61 25.27
CA THR A 439 -45.50 2.22 25.99
C THR A 439 -45.56 1.84 27.47
N ASP A 440 -44.80 0.82 27.88
CA ASP A 440 -44.62 0.50 29.29
C ASP A 440 -43.39 1.21 29.86
N TYR A 441 -43.66 2.31 30.58
CA TYR A 441 -42.74 2.90 31.55
C TYR A 441 -43.25 2.55 32.96
N TRP A 442 -42.49 1.80 33.75
CA TRP A 442 -42.48 2.00 35.20
C TRP A 442 -41.11 1.77 35.83
N THR A 443 -40.67 2.81 36.53
CA THR A 443 -39.49 2.83 37.40
C THR A 443 -39.81 2.21 38.76
N THR A 444 -38.84 1.55 39.40
CA THR A 444 -38.85 1.34 40.85
C THR A 444 -37.56 1.84 41.51
N ARG A 445 -37.73 2.79 42.44
CA ARG A 445 -36.74 3.17 43.45
C ARG A 445 -37.44 3.24 44.80
N ARG A 446 -37.22 2.25 45.66
CA ARG A 446 -36.59 2.41 46.99
C ARG A 446 -36.40 1.05 47.64
#